data_AF-R7UJZ3-F1
#
_entry.id   AF-R7UJZ3-F1
#
_cell.length_a   1.000
_cell.length_b   1.000
_cell.length_c   1.000
_cell.angle_alpha   90.00
_cell.angle_beta   90.00
_cell.angle_gamma   90.00
#
_symmetry.space_group_name_H-M   'P 1'
#
loop_
_entity.id
_entity.type
_entity.pdbx_description
1 polymer ?
#
loop_
_entity_poly.entity_id
_entity_poly.type
_entity_poly.pdbx_seq_one_letter_code
_entity_poly.pdbx_strand_id
1 'polypeptide(L)'
;MFAGYQGGPAAASSDLNRPELMEEVKLYRSARERENYDNIADLYAVVNTLQCLEKAYIKDSVTPKEYTAACSKLLVQYKAAFKQVQGEEFPSIEAFVKKCRLDCPAALERIKEDRPITIKDDKGNTSKCIADIVSLFITIMDKLRLEIRAMDEIHPDMRELMETMNRLSLLPADFEGKVKVRQWLDTLGSMQASDELTDVQVRQMLFDLESAYGSFNGVLHNA
;
A
#
# COMPACT_ATOMS: atom_id res chain seq x y z
N MET A 1 -62.45 65.23 -16.85
CA MET A 1 -62.19 65.08 -15.40
C MET A 1 -61.21 63.93 -15.24
N PHE A 2 -59.92 64.23 -15.15
CA PHE A 2 -58.87 63.25 -14.85
C PHE A 2 -58.46 63.47 -13.39
N ALA A 3 -58.65 62.46 -12.55
CA ALA A 3 -58.24 62.48 -11.15
C ALA A 3 -56.72 62.30 -11.07
N GLY A 4 -56.04 63.25 -10.41
CA GLY A 4 -54.60 63.21 -10.20
C GLY A 4 -54.18 62.10 -9.23
N TYR A 5 -53.20 61.29 -9.63
CA TYR A 5 -52.53 60.34 -8.77
C TYR A 5 -51.52 61.07 -7.88
N GLN A 6 -51.75 61.07 -6.57
CA GLN A 6 -50.81 61.59 -5.58
C GLN A 6 -49.66 60.60 -5.39
N GLY A 7 -48.43 61.08 -5.59
CA GLY A 7 -47.21 60.31 -5.36
C GLY A 7 -47.10 59.84 -3.92
N GLY A 8 -47.04 58.52 -3.75
CA GLY A 8 -46.59 57.90 -2.51
C GLY A 8 -45.09 58.16 -2.29
N PRO A 9 -44.62 58.15 -1.03
CA PRO A 9 -43.25 58.54 -0.71
C PRO A 9 -42.27 57.59 -1.42
N ALA A 10 -41.29 58.17 -2.10
CA ALA A 10 -40.15 57.44 -2.65
C ALA A 10 -39.49 56.67 -1.50
N ALA A 11 -39.65 55.34 -1.50
CA ALA A 11 -38.86 54.46 -0.66
C ALA A 11 -37.39 54.76 -0.97
N ALA A 12 -36.70 55.30 0.03
CA ALA A 12 -35.32 55.72 -0.07
C ALA A 12 -34.47 54.58 -0.65
N SER A 13 -33.76 54.90 -1.72
CA SER A 13 -32.78 54.06 -2.40
C SER A 13 -31.58 53.78 -1.51
N SER A 14 -31.72 52.90 -0.52
CA SER A 14 -30.60 52.39 0.30
C SER A 14 -29.88 51.19 -0.32
N ASP A 15 -30.31 50.73 -1.50
CA ASP A 15 -29.83 49.50 -2.15
C ASP A 15 -28.75 49.69 -3.24
N LEU A 16 -28.26 50.92 -3.44
CA LEU A 16 -27.31 51.23 -4.53
C LEU A 16 -25.84 51.36 -4.13
N ASN A 17 -25.50 51.20 -2.84
CA ASN A 17 -24.11 51.31 -2.38
C ASN A 17 -23.67 50.03 -1.65
N ARG A 18 -23.17 49.07 -2.42
CA ARG A 18 -22.62 47.79 -1.94
C ARG A 18 -21.09 47.83 -1.99
N PRO A 19 -20.42 48.42 -0.98
CA PRO A 19 -18.97 48.63 -0.99
C PRO A 19 -18.17 47.32 -1.05
N GLU A 20 -18.76 46.20 -0.59
CA GLU A 20 -18.15 44.88 -0.69
C GLU A 20 -17.97 44.39 -2.14
N LEU A 21 -18.68 44.99 -3.11
CA LEU A 21 -18.50 44.71 -4.54
C LEU A 21 -17.36 45.52 -5.16
N MET A 22 -16.85 46.54 -4.44
CA MET A 22 -15.80 47.45 -4.91
C MET A 22 -14.40 47.07 -4.39
N GLU A 23 -14.31 46.02 -3.56
CA GLU A 23 -13.06 45.54 -2.98
C GLU A 23 -12.77 44.09 -3.42
N GLU A 24 -11.49 43.79 -3.72
CA GLU A 24 -11.07 42.43 -4.04
C GLU A 24 -11.06 41.54 -2.78
N VAL A 25 -11.70 40.37 -2.88
CA VAL A 25 -11.72 39.39 -1.81
C VAL A 25 -10.37 38.67 -1.74
N LYS A 26 -9.75 38.71 -0.55
CA LYS A 26 -8.51 37.98 -0.26
C LYS A 26 -8.81 36.65 0.39
N LEU A 27 -8.08 35.62 -0.01
CA LEU A 27 -8.20 34.27 0.55
C LEU A 27 -7.84 34.22 2.05
N TYR A 28 -6.81 34.98 2.45
CA TYR A 28 -6.36 35.10 3.83
C TYR A 28 -6.09 36.56 4.21
N ARG A 29 -6.16 36.85 5.51
CA ARG A 29 -5.85 38.16 6.11
C ARG A 29 -4.75 38.09 7.17
N SER A 30 -4.35 36.88 7.59
CA SER A 30 -3.27 36.65 8.56
C SER A 30 -2.26 35.62 8.07
N ALA A 31 -1.06 35.61 8.66
CA ALA A 31 -0.03 34.61 8.37
C ALA A 31 -0.50 33.18 8.72
N ARG A 32 -1.29 33.03 9.79
CA ARG A 32 -1.87 31.76 10.20
C ARG A 32 -2.90 31.24 9.20
N GLU A 33 -3.77 32.11 8.71
CA GLU A 33 -4.73 31.73 7.67
C GLU A 33 -4.03 31.34 6.37
N ARG A 34 -2.98 32.06 5.98
CA ARG A 34 -2.17 31.72 4.80
C ARG A 34 -1.59 30.30 4.92
N GLU A 35 -0.93 30.00 6.04
CA GLU A 35 -0.37 28.66 6.30
C GLU A 35 -1.45 27.57 6.23
N ASN A 36 -2.63 27.82 6.78
CA ASN A 36 -3.74 26.87 6.69
C ASN A 36 -4.14 26.60 5.23
N TYR A 37 -4.25 27.65 4.40
CA TYR A 37 -4.57 27.49 2.98
C TYR A 37 -3.45 26.82 2.20
N ASP A 38 -2.18 27.08 2.53
CA ASP A 38 -1.04 26.41 1.92
C ASP A 38 -1.10 24.89 2.20
N ASN A 39 -1.38 24.49 3.44
CA ASN A 39 -1.57 23.08 3.81
C ASN A 39 -2.76 22.42 3.08
N ILE A 40 -3.88 23.15 2.96
CA ILE A 40 -5.06 22.70 2.20
C ILE A 40 -4.71 22.52 0.72
N ALA A 41 -3.94 23.45 0.14
CA ALA A 41 -3.52 23.39 -1.25
C ALA A 41 -2.57 22.22 -1.51
N ASP A 42 -1.64 21.95 -0.59
CA ASP A 42 -0.73 20.81 -0.68
C ASP A 42 -1.49 19.48 -0.63
N LEU A 43 -2.42 19.33 0.31
CA LEU A 43 -3.28 18.13 0.36
C LEU A 43 -4.09 17.97 -0.93
N TYR A 44 -4.69 19.05 -1.43
CA TYR A 44 -5.44 19.04 -2.69
C TYR A 44 -4.55 18.57 -3.85
N ALA A 45 -3.35 19.13 -3.95
CA ALA A 45 -2.39 18.80 -5.01
C ALA A 45 -1.96 17.33 -4.95
N VAL A 46 -1.66 16.80 -3.75
CA VAL A 46 -1.27 15.40 -3.57
C VAL A 46 -2.40 14.45 -3.98
N VAL A 47 -3.63 14.70 -3.52
CA VAL A 47 -4.78 13.83 -3.85
C VAL A 47 -5.11 13.88 -5.35
N ASN A 48 -5.06 15.07 -5.97
CA ASN A 48 -5.25 15.21 -7.40
C ASN A 48 -4.13 14.54 -8.21
N THR A 49 -2.89 14.61 -7.74
CA THR A 49 -1.75 13.91 -8.36
C THR A 49 -1.91 12.40 -8.29
N LEU A 50 -2.34 11.87 -7.14
CA LEU A 50 -2.66 10.44 -6.99
C LEU A 50 -3.78 10.01 -7.94
N GLN A 51 -4.83 10.81 -8.09
CA GLN A 51 -5.92 10.55 -9.04
C GLN A 51 -5.42 10.51 -10.49
N CYS A 52 -4.53 11.43 -10.87
CA CYS A 52 -3.91 11.44 -12.20
C CYS A 52 -3.01 10.22 -12.42
N LEU A 53 -2.23 9.82 -11.41
CA LEU A 53 -1.37 8.63 -11.48
C LEU A 53 -2.21 7.35 -11.68
N GLU A 54 -3.30 7.19 -10.93
CA GLU A 54 -4.21 6.05 -11.09
C GLU A 54 -4.78 5.99 -12.52
N LYS A 55 -5.24 7.12 -13.05
CA LYS A 55 -5.74 7.19 -14.43
C LYS A 55 -4.66 6.89 -15.47
N ALA A 56 -3.42 7.34 -15.24
CA ALA A 56 -2.31 7.06 -16.15
C ALA A 56 -1.95 5.56 -16.16
N TYR A 57 -2.01 4.90 -15.00
CA TYR A 57 -1.79 3.46 -14.89
C TYR A 57 -2.91 2.66 -15.57
N ILE A 58 -4.18 3.03 -15.38
CA ILE A 58 -5.32 2.41 -16.09
C ILE A 58 -5.20 2.54 -17.61
N LYS A 59 -4.60 3.64 -18.09
CA LYS A 59 -4.34 3.91 -19.51
C LYS A 59 -3.03 3.31 -20.01
N ASP A 60 -2.39 2.45 -19.23
CA ASP A 60 -1.12 1.79 -19.56
C ASP A 60 -0.01 2.79 -19.99
N SER A 61 -0.04 4.00 -19.42
CA SER A 61 0.88 5.09 -19.76
C SER A 61 2.11 5.15 -18.84
N VAL A 62 2.17 4.28 -17.83
CA VAL A 62 3.24 4.21 -16.82
C VAL A 62 3.51 2.75 -16.52
N THR A 63 4.77 2.36 -16.40
CA THR A 63 5.11 0.96 -16.11
C THR A 63 4.72 0.56 -14.68
N PRO A 64 4.48 -0.73 -14.38
CA PRO A 64 4.15 -1.18 -13.03
C PRO A 64 5.18 -0.79 -11.97
N LYS A 65 6.48 -0.80 -12.32
CA LYS A 65 7.57 -0.45 -11.40
C LYS A 65 7.55 1.04 -11.04
N GLU A 66 7.41 1.92 -12.03
CA GLU A 66 7.33 3.37 -11.82
C GLU A 66 6.06 3.75 -11.07
N TYR A 67 4.93 3.15 -11.45
CA TYR A 67 3.65 3.35 -10.78
C TYR A 67 3.74 2.99 -9.29
N THR A 68 4.24 1.80 -8.97
CA THR A 68 4.31 1.32 -7.58
C THR A 68 5.15 2.26 -6.72
N ALA A 69 6.33 2.68 -7.20
CA ALA A 69 7.19 3.59 -6.47
C ALA A 69 6.55 4.97 -6.27
N ALA A 70 5.94 5.53 -7.32
CA ALA A 70 5.28 6.83 -7.26
C ALA A 70 4.04 6.83 -6.35
N CYS A 71 3.21 5.79 -6.45
CA CYS A 71 2.00 5.63 -5.65
C CYS A 71 2.33 5.49 -4.16
N SER A 72 3.30 4.63 -3.80
CA SER A 72 3.76 4.49 -2.41
C SER A 72 4.26 5.82 -1.83
N LYS A 73 5.03 6.60 -2.61
CA LYS A 73 5.49 7.93 -2.19
C LYS A 73 4.32 8.90 -1.97
N LEU A 74 3.36 8.94 -2.91
CA LEU A 74 2.18 9.81 -2.81
C LEU A 74 1.29 9.45 -1.62
N LEU A 75 1.13 8.16 -1.29
CA LEU A 75 0.37 7.72 -0.12
C LEU A 75 1.02 8.17 1.20
N VAL A 76 2.36 8.14 1.29
CA VAL A 76 3.09 8.68 2.45
C VAL A 76 2.93 10.21 2.54
N GLN A 77 3.07 10.91 1.41
CA GLN A 77 2.87 12.37 1.36
C GLN A 77 1.44 12.76 1.72
N TYR A 78 0.45 12.00 1.25
CA TYR A 78 -0.95 12.18 1.59
C TYR A 78 -1.16 12.09 3.10
N LYS A 79 -0.63 11.05 3.76
CA LYS A 79 -0.77 10.88 5.22
C LYS A 79 -0.18 12.08 5.98
N ALA A 80 0.99 12.58 5.56
CA ALA A 80 1.61 13.75 6.17
C ALA A 80 0.82 15.04 5.91
N ALA A 81 0.35 15.28 4.69
CA ALA A 81 -0.45 16.45 4.33
C ALA A 81 -1.81 16.44 5.03
N PHE A 82 -2.50 15.30 5.06
CA PHE A 82 -3.81 15.16 5.70
C PHE A 82 -3.71 15.44 7.21
N LYS A 83 -2.66 14.97 7.87
CA LYS A 83 -2.44 15.25 9.30
C LYS A 83 -2.29 16.74 9.62
N GLN A 84 -1.79 17.55 8.68
CA GLN A 84 -1.67 19.01 8.85
C GLN A 84 -3.01 19.74 8.66
N VAL A 85 -3.91 19.16 7.87
CA VAL A 85 -5.24 19.73 7.55
C VAL A 85 -6.35 19.17 8.46
N GLN A 86 -6.12 18.01 9.09
CA GLN A 86 -7.11 17.31 9.89
C GLN A 86 -7.56 18.15 11.09
N GLY A 87 -8.87 18.32 11.22
CA GLY A 87 -9.48 19.12 12.28
C GLY A 87 -11.01 19.07 12.20
N GLU A 88 -11.67 19.99 12.90
CA GLU A 88 -13.16 20.06 12.92
C GLU A 88 -13.74 20.28 11.52
N GLU A 89 -13.06 21.06 10.68
CA GLU A 89 -13.49 21.35 9.31
C GLU A 89 -13.32 20.15 8.37
N PHE A 90 -12.27 19.36 8.60
CA PHE A 90 -11.87 18.23 7.76
C PHE A 90 -11.58 17.00 8.62
N PRO A 91 -12.61 16.34 9.18
CA PRO A 91 -12.41 15.17 10.04
C PRO A 91 -11.93 13.93 9.27
N SER A 92 -12.28 13.84 7.99
CA SER A 92 -11.92 12.74 7.09
C SER A 92 -11.60 13.24 5.68
N ILE A 93 -10.95 12.39 4.88
CA ILE A 93 -10.64 12.71 3.49
C ILE A 93 -11.90 12.88 2.64
N GLU A 94 -12.97 12.14 2.93
CA GLU A 94 -14.25 12.27 2.25
C GLU A 94 -14.88 13.65 2.49
N ALA A 95 -14.76 14.17 3.72
CA ALA A 95 -15.23 15.52 4.06
C ALA A 95 -14.43 16.59 3.28
N PHE A 96 -13.10 16.42 3.20
CA PHE A 96 -12.22 17.30 2.43
C PHE A 96 -12.58 17.32 0.95
N VAL A 97 -12.63 16.14 0.31
CA VAL A 97 -12.96 15.99 -1.12
C VAL A 97 -14.32 16.58 -1.45
N LYS A 98 -15.33 16.36 -0.59
CA LYS A 98 -16.66 16.96 -0.76
C LYS A 98 -16.64 18.48 -0.66
N LYS A 99 -15.94 19.04 0.34
CA LYS A 99 -15.87 20.49 0.57
C LYS A 99 -15.09 21.21 -0.52
N CYS A 100 -13.97 20.64 -0.96
CA CYS A 100 -13.14 21.16 -2.04
C CYS A 100 -13.67 20.81 -3.44
N ARG A 101 -14.76 20.04 -3.55
CA ARG A 101 -15.37 19.56 -4.80
C ARG A 101 -14.37 18.84 -5.71
N LEU A 102 -13.52 18.02 -5.10
CA LEU A 102 -12.54 17.22 -5.82
C LEU A 102 -13.22 15.92 -6.32
N ASP A 103 -13.08 15.58 -7.60
CA ASP A 103 -13.60 14.32 -8.16
C ASP A 103 -12.45 13.31 -8.32
N CYS A 104 -12.21 12.54 -7.27
CA CYS A 104 -11.05 11.65 -7.16
C CYS A 104 -11.38 10.22 -6.69
N PRO A 105 -12.31 9.48 -7.35
CA PRO A 105 -12.74 8.16 -6.90
C PRO A 105 -11.61 7.12 -6.87
N ALA A 106 -10.66 7.16 -7.81
CA ALA A 106 -9.56 6.20 -7.84
C ALA A 106 -8.54 6.49 -6.72
N ALA A 107 -8.22 7.76 -6.47
CA ALA A 107 -7.38 8.16 -5.34
C ALA A 107 -8.00 7.76 -3.99
N LEU A 108 -9.32 7.92 -3.82
CA LEU A 108 -10.01 7.53 -2.59
C LEU A 108 -9.90 6.02 -2.32
N GLU A 109 -10.08 5.18 -3.34
CA GLU A 109 -9.89 3.73 -3.18
C GLU A 109 -8.44 3.37 -2.83
N ARG A 110 -7.45 4.02 -3.44
CA ARG A 110 -6.04 3.81 -3.08
C ARG A 110 -5.71 4.26 -1.67
N ILE A 111 -6.23 5.41 -1.24
CA ILE A 111 -6.06 5.93 0.12
C ILE A 111 -6.70 4.98 1.13
N LYS A 112 -7.88 4.44 0.82
CA LYS A 112 -8.59 3.49 1.67
C LYS A 112 -7.85 2.17 1.81
N GLU A 113 -7.23 1.67 0.73
CA GLU A 113 -6.41 0.46 0.77
C GLU A 113 -5.00 0.68 1.34
N ASP A 114 -4.52 1.93 1.38
CA ASP A 114 -3.18 2.36 1.80
C ASP A 114 -2.03 1.61 1.08
N ARG A 115 -2.26 1.23 -0.18
CA ARG A 115 -1.25 0.56 -1.03
C ARG A 115 -1.52 0.73 -2.53
N PRO A 116 -0.47 0.68 -3.38
CA PRO A 116 -0.62 0.62 -4.82
C PRO A 116 -1.41 -0.62 -5.26
N ILE A 117 -2.15 -0.52 -6.38
CA ILE A 117 -2.98 -1.64 -6.89
C ILE A 117 -2.14 -2.88 -7.30
N THR A 118 -0.85 -2.67 -7.56
CA THR A 118 0.12 -3.73 -7.90
C THR A 118 0.51 -4.58 -6.69
N ILE A 119 0.33 -4.08 -5.47
CA ILE A 119 0.62 -4.81 -4.24
C ILE A 119 -0.67 -5.48 -3.76
N LYS A 120 -0.70 -6.81 -3.82
CA LYS A 120 -1.85 -7.60 -3.34
C LYS A 120 -1.88 -7.62 -1.82
N ASP A 121 -3.10 -7.54 -1.29
CA ASP A 121 -3.37 -7.74 0.13
C ASP A 121 -3.29 -9.22 0.49
N ASP A 122 -2.30 -9.62 1.27
CA ASP A 122 -2.33 -10.92 1.92
C ASP A 122 -3.19 -10.90 3.21
N LYS A 123 -3.91 -9.81 3.51
CA LYS A 123 -4.81 -9.63 4.67
C LYS A 123 -4.14 -9.88 6.02
N GLY A 124 -2.89 -9.46 6.17
CA GLY A 124 -2.09 -9.74 7.37
C GLY A 124 -1.50 -11.16 7.43
N ASN A 125 -1.72 -12.01 6.42
CA ASN A 125 -1.00 -13.27 6.31
C ASN A 125 0.48 -13.08 6.01
N THR A 126 0.96 -11.92 5.57
CA THR A 126 2.38 -11.70 5.27
C THR A 126 3.24 -11.95 6.51
N SER A 127 2.93 -11.29 7.64
CA SER A 127 3.70 -11.48 8.89
C SER A 127 3.61 -12.92 9.41
N LYS A 128 2.44 -13.55 9.26
CA LYS A 128 2.26 -14.97 9.61
C LYS A 128 3.10 -15.88 8.71
N CYS A 129 3.03 -15.71 7.38
CA CYS A 129 3.80 -16.48 6.42
C CYS A 129 5.31 -16.28 6.62
N ILE A 130 5.77 -15.07 6.94
CA ILE A 130 7.17 -14.81 7.26
C ILE A 130 7.58 -15.61 8.50
N ALA A 131 6.80 -15.54 9.57
CA ALA A 131 7.07 -16.30 10.80
C ALA A 131 7.09 -17.82 10.54
N ASP A 132 6.09 -18.33 9.81
CA ASP A 132 5.97 -19.73 9.44
C ASP A 132 7.13 -20.20 8.54
N ILE A 133 7.58 -19.39 7.58
CA ILE A 133 8.73 -19.72 6.72
C ILE A 133 10.02 -19.79 7.55
N VAL A 134 10.25 -18.81 8.42
CA VAL A 134 11.43 -18.77 9.30
C VAL A 134 11.44 -19.99 10.22
N SER A 135 10.31 -20.30 10.86
CA SER A 135 10.21 -21.45 11.74
C SER A 135 10.45 -22.76 10.99
N LEU A 136 9.82 -22.95 9.82
CA LEU A 136 9.97 -24.16 9.02
C LEU A 136 11.40 -24.38 8.53
N PHE A 137 12.10 -23.33 8.07
CA PHE A 137 13.52 -23.43 7.74
C PHE A 137 14.35 -23.94 8.92
N ILE A 138 14.17 -23.34 10.10
CA ILE A 138 14.89 -23.74 11.32
C ILE A 138 14.54 -25.17 11.70
N THR A 139 13.25 -25.51 11.73
CA THR A 139 12.77 -26.85 12.10
C THR A 139 13.36 -27.93 11.18
N ILE A 140 13.34 -27.74 9.86
CA ILE A 140 13.88 -28.73 8.92
C ILE A 140 15.39 -28.86 9.08
N MET A 141 16.12 -27.75 9.20
CA MET A 141 17.56 -27.78 9.42
C MET A 141 17.92 -28.47 10.75
N ASP A 142 17.15 -28.23 11.81
CA ASP A 142 17.39 -28.85 13.11
C ASP A 142 17.07 -30.35 13.10
N LYS A 143 16.00 -30.78 12.41
CA LYS A 143 15.73 -32.21 12.18
C LYS A 143 16.92 -32.89 11.53
N LEU A 144 17.45 -32.31 10.45
CA LEU A 144 18.62 -32.86 9.74
C LEU A 144 19.88 -32.91 10.65
N ARG A 145 20.10 -31.90 11.49
CA ARG A 145 21.22 -31.87 12.46
C ARG A 145 21.06 -32.87 13.59
N LEU A 146 19.82 -33.23 13.95
CA LEU A 146 19.48 -34.28 14.92
C LEU A 146 19.47 -35.68 14.31
N GLU A 147 19.97 -35.83 13.07
CA GLU A 147 20.02 -37.09 12.33
C GLU A 147 18.64 -37.70 12.02
N ILE A 148 17.59 -36.87 12.00
CA ILE A 148 16.28 -37.24 11.45
C ILE A 148 16.39 -37.19 9.91
N ARG A 149 16.27 -38.35 9.27
CA ARG A 149 16.60 -38.52 7.83
C ARG A 149 15.50 -39.21 7.01
N ALA A 150 14.51 -39.79 7.67
CA ALA A 150 13.43 -40.51 7.01
C ALA A 150 12.59 -39.57 6.15
N MET A 151 12.21 -40.04 4.96
CA MET A 151 11.42 -39.27 4.00
C MET A 151 10.12 -38.75 4.63
N ASP A 152 9.39 -39.60 5.35
CA ASP A 152 8.11 -39.25 5.98
C ASP A 152 8.23 -38.27 7.15
N GLU A 153 9.41 -38.13 7.75
CA GLU A 153 9.67 -37.16 8.82
C GLU A 153 10.13 -35.78 8.31
N ILE A 154 10.72 -35.71 7.11
CA ILE A 154 11.24 -34.47 6.51
C ILE A 154 10.30 -33.89 5.45
N HIS A 155 9.72 -34.72 4.60
CA HIS A 155 8.89 -34.29 3.47
C HIS A 155 7.67 -33.42 3.87
N PRO A 156 6.93 -33.71 4.96
CA PRO A 156 5.78 -32.88 5.36
C PRO A 156 6.15 -31.41 5.59
N ASP A 157 7.23 -31.16 6.35
CA ASP A 157 7.68 -29.79 6.64
C ASP A 157 8.20 -29.09 5.38
N MET A 158 8.92 -29.82 4.52
CA MET A 158 9.40 -29.29 3.23
C MET A 158 8.23 -28.88 2.33
N ARG A 159 7.15 -29.66 2.31
CA ARG A 159 5.93 -29.33 1.57
C ARG A 159 5.27 -28.08 2.15
N GLU A 160 5.11 -28.02 3.46
CA GLU A 160 4.53 -26.86 4.13
C GLU A 160 5.35 -25.58 3.90
N LEU A 161 6.69 -25.70 3.92
CA LEU A 161 7.60 -24.60 3.60
C LEU A 161 7.34 -24.10 2.18
N MET A 162 7.30 -25.00 1.20
CA MET A 162 7.07 -24.64 -0.20
C MET A 162 5.71 -23.98 -0.41
N GLU A 163 4.65 -24.54 0.18
CA GLU A 163 3.30 -23.97 0.10
C GLU A 163 3.23 -22.59 0.74
N THR A 164 3.86 -22.40 1.90
CA THR A 164 3.91 -21.12 2.60
C THR A 164 4.69 -20.08 1.81
N MET A 165 5.82 -20.45 1.20
CA MET A 165 6.57 -19.59 0.29
C MET A 165 5.76 -19.20 -0.95
N ASN A 166 4.89 -20.08 -1.47
CA ASN A 166 4.02 -19.77 -2.59
C ASN A 166 2.87 -18.81 -2.22
N ARG A 167 2.41 -18.83 -0.96
CA ARG A 167 1.41 -17.89 -0.46
C ARG A 167 1.97 -16.49 -0.20
N LEU A 168 3.26 -16.37 0.10
CA LEU A 168 3.90 -15.10 0.38
C LEU A 168 4.11 -14.29 -0.91
N SER A 169 3.27 -13.27 -1.12
CA SER A 169 3.28 -12.42 -2.33
C SER A 169 4.57 -11.62 -2.51
N LEU A 170 5.31 -11.37 -1.42
CA LEU A 170 6.61 -10.71 -1.42
C LEU A 170 7.67 -11.47 -2.22
N LEU A 171 7.54 -12.80 -2.34
CA LEU A 171 8.54 -13.63 -3.01
C LEU A 171 8.29 -13.68 -4.52
N PRO A 172 9.28 -13.28 -5.34
CA PRO A 172 9.23 -13.47 -6.78
C PRO A 172 8.92 -14.93 -7.17
N ALA A 173 8.32 -15.13 -8.34
CA ALA A 173 7.98 -16.47 -8.84
C ALA A 173 9.25 -17.31 -9.10
N ASP A 174 10.35 -16.65 -9.45
CA ASP A 174 11.68 -17.18 -9.74
C ASP A 174 12.65 -17.07 -8.56
N PHE A 175 12.15 -16.81 -7.34
CA PHE A 175 12.98 -16.73 -6.14
C PHE A 175 13.85 -17.99 -5.97
N GLU A 176 15.18 -17.81 -5.90
CA GLU A 176 16.16 -18.91 -5.85
C GLU A 176 15.86 -19.92 -4.74
N GLY A 177 15.45 -19.44 -3.56
CA GLY A 177 15.09 -20.32 -2.45
C GLY A 177 13.91 -21.26 -2.77
N LYS A 178 12.91 -20.81 -3.56
CA LYS A 178 11.81 -21.68 -4.02
C LYS A 178 12.32 -22.79 -4.94
N VAL A 179 13.34 -22.51 -5.75
CA VAL A 179 13.93 -23.49 -6.66
C VAL A 179 14.63 -24.60 -5.86
N LYS A 180 15.45 -24.23 -4.87
CA LYS A 180 16.15 -25.20 -4.01
C LYS A 180 15.20 -26.05 -3.17
N VAL A 181 14.21 -25.42 -2.52
CA VAL A 181 13.20 -26.14 -1.73
C VAL A 181 12.41 -27.12 -2.61
N ARG A 182 12.04 -26.72 -3.83
CA ARG A 182 11.35 -27.60 -4.79
C ARG A 182 12.19 -28.79 -5.20
N GLN A 183 13.48 -28.60 -5.51
CA GLN A 183 14.39 -29.69 -5.89
C GLN A 183 14.48 -30.78 -4.80
N TRP A 184 14.57 -30.36 -3.53
CA TRP A 184 14.58 -31.30 -2.41
C TRP A 184 13.21 -31.95 -2.19
N LEU A 185 12.12 -31.21 -2.37
CA LEU A 185 10.77 -31.76 -2.29
C LEU A 185 10.53 -32.83 -3.37
N ASP A 186 10.98 -32.61 -4.59
CA ASP A 186 10.90 -33.56 -5.71
C ASP A 186 11.76 -34.80 -5.43
N THR A 187 12.96 -34.61 -4.88
CA THR A 187 13.86 -35.70 -4.46
C THR A 187 13.19 -36.59 -3.42
N LEU A 188 12.67 -35.99 -2.34
CA LEU A 188 11.95 -36.71 -1.28
C LEU A 188 10.65 -37.36 -1.82
N GLY A 189 9.94 -36.70 -2.73
CA GLY A 189 8.73 -37.24 -3.35
C GLY A 189 8.95 -38.47 -4.23
N SER A 190 10.20 -38.73 -4.63
CA SER A 190 10.59 -39.94 -5.40
C SER A 190 10.97 -41.13 -4.52
N MET A 191 11.07 -40.92 -3.20
CA MET A 191 11.48 -41.92 -2.21
C MET A 191 10.26 -42.59 -1.56
N GLN A 192 10.43 -43.79 -1.00
CA GLN A 192 9.42 -44.40 -0.14
C GLN A 192 9.44 -43.76 1.26
N ALA A 193 8.34 -43.88 1.99
CA ALA A 193 8.21 -43.29 3.33
C ALA A 193 9.36 -43.71 4.29
N SER A 194 9.80 -44.96 4.21
CA SER A 194 10.88 -45.51 5.04
C SER A 194 12.30 -45.24 4.52
N ASP A 195 12.45 -44.65 3.34
CA ASP A 195 13.76 -44.37 2.79
C ASP A 195 14.39 -43.19 3.53
N GLU A 196 15.71 -43.27 3.76
CA GLU A 196 16.47 -42.25 4.48
C GLU A 196 17.43 -41.49 3.55
N LEU A 197 17.62 -40.21 3.85
CA LEU A 197 18.67 -39.41 3.22
C LEU A 197 20.06 -39.89 3.64
N THR A 198 20.96 -40.02 2.66
CA THR A 198 22.38 -40.32 2.91
C THR A 198 23.10 -39.15 3.57
N ASP A 199 24.23 -39.38 4.25
CA ASP A 199 25.06 -38.31 4.86
C ASP A 199 25.43 -37.20 3.87
N VAL A 200 25.69 -37.59 2.61
CA VAL A 200 26.05 -36.64 1.54
C VAL A 200 24.83 -35.78 1.18
N GLN A 201 23.65 -36.39 1.05
CA GLN A 201 22.41 -35.65 0.79
C GLN A 201 22.05 -34.72 1.96
N VAL A 202 22.18 -35.18 3.20
CA VAL A 202 21.92 -34.35 4.39
C VAL A 202 22.81 -33.11 4.39
N ARG A 203 24.12 -33.26 4.13
CA ARG A 203 25.05 -32.12 4.07
C ARG A 203 24.70 -31.15 2.94
N GLN A 204 24.36 -31.67 1.77
CA GLN A 204 23.97 -30.82 0.63
C GLN A 204 22.64 -30.10 0.91
N MET A 205 21.67 -30.80 1.50
CA MET A 205 20.36 -30.23 1.85
C MET A 205 20.49 -29.12 2.88
N LEU A 206 21.32 -29.32 3.92
CA LEU A 206 21.61 -28.28 4.90
C LEU A 206 22.22 -27.03 4.25
N PHE A 207 23.21 -27.20 3.37
CA PHE A 207 23.82 -26.08 2.66
C PHE A 207 22.81 -25.33 1.78
N ASP A 208 21.98 -26.06 1.03
CA ASP A 208 20.98 -25.46 0.15
C ASP A 208 19.89 -24.71 0.93
N LEU A 209 19.46 -25.26 2.08
CA LEU A 209 18.49 -24.63 2.97
C LEU A 209 19.07 -23.39 3.66
N GLU A 210 20.31 -23.44 4.15
CA GLU A 210 21.01 -22.27 4.72
C GLU A 210 21.15 -21.17 3.68
N SER A 211 21.50 -21.52 2.44
CA SER A 211 21.57 -20.56 1.33
C SER A 211 20.19 -19.97 0.99
N ALA A 212 19.15 -20.80 0.87
CA ALA A 212 17.80 -20.35 0.60
C ALA A 212 17.26 -19.44 1.71
N TYR A 213 17.53 -19.76 2.97
CA TYR A 213 17.19 -18.96 4.14
C TYR A 213 17.94 -17.63 4.16
N GLY A 214 19.23 -17.63 3.81
CA GLY A 214 20.03 -16.41 3.65
C GLY A 214 19.46 -15.49 2.58
N SER A 215 19.13 -16.03 1.40
CA SER A 215 18.46 -15.25 0.34
C SER A 215 17.08 -14.74 0.77
N PHE A 216 16.33 -15.51 1.55
CA PHE A 216 15.04 -15.10 2.08
C PHE A 216 15.16 -13.90 3.03
N ASN A 217 16.11 -13.94 3.97
CA ASN A 217 16.41 -12.80 4.84
C ASN A 217 16.89 -11.58 4.03
N GLY A 218 17.66 -11.80 2.95
CA GLY A 218 18.04 -10.75 2.02
C GLY A 218 16.84 -10.07 1.37
N VAL A 219 15.79 -10.81 1.02
CA VAL A 219 14.53 -10.22 0.52
C VAL A 219 13.85 -9.40 1.61
N LEU A 220 13.75 -9.91 2.85
CA LEU A 220 13.09 -9.20 3.94
C LEU A 220 13.80 -7.90 4.35
N HIS A 221 15.13 -7.84 4.26
CA HIS A 221 15.89 -6.62 4.54
C HIS A 221 15.81 -5.57 3.43
N ASN A 222 15.50 -5.98 2.20
CA ASN A 222 15.40 -5.12 1.02
C ASN A 222 13.94 -4.80 0.62
N ALA A 223 12.97 -5.35 1.34
CA ALA A 223 11.53 -5.18 1.12
C ALA A 223 10.96 -3.91 1.77
#